data_AF-F6SQH1-F1
#
_entry.id   AF-F6SQH1-F1
#
_cell.length_a   1.000
_cell.length_b   1.000
_cell.length_c   1.000
_cell.angle_alpha   90.00
_cell.angle_beta   90.00
_cell.angle_gamma   90.00
#
_symmetry.space_group_name_H-M   'P 1'
#
loop_
_entity.id
_entity.type
_entity.pdbx_description
1 polymer ?
#
loop_
_entity_poly.entity_id
_entity_poly.type
_entity_poly.pdbx_seq_one_letter_code
_entity_poly.pdbx_strand_id
1 'polypeptide(L)'
;MTPAWLSLGNSPFNASGSKFIQVVCGPSDNNVWAVDNLGKVFIRTQITNECPVGEDWKIVEGALVKQIVISNHSVWALKQDGSLLRRFGISHSDFSGDYWKKIPGNFFALAVTPYDELWAIDQHFRLRGHITQAYRPPLLEMFHNDESEVTSEKGSHDDETIAPDDVTWEFI
;
A
#
# COMPACT_ATOMS: atom_id res chain seq x y z
N MET A 1 9.82 -29.24 23.92
CA MET A 1 10.10 -28.73 22.56
C MET A 1 8.94 -27.85 22.16
N THR A 2 9.21 -26.61 21.72
CA THR A 2 8.19 -25.77 21.10
C THR A 2 7.84 -26.35 19.73
N PRO A 3 6.56 -26.36 19.32
CA PRO A 3 6.17 -26.88 18.01
C PRO A 3 6.74 -26.00 16.90
N ALA A 4 7.01 -26.59 15.73
CA ALA A 4 7.44 -25.85 14.54
C ALA A 4 6.36 -24.87 14.04
N TRP A 5 5.09 -25.17 14.33
CA TRP A 5 3.94 -24.36 13.96
C TRP A 5 3.06 -24.11 15.17
N LEU A 6 2.72 -22.84 15.40
CA LEU A 6 1.75 -22.44 16.40
C LEU A 6 0.40 -22.22 15.73
N SER A 7 -0.62 -22.96 16.16
CA SER A 7 -1.99 -22.69 15.74
C SER A 7 -2.50 -21.46 16.48
N LEU A 8 -2.80 -20.39 15.75
CA LEU A 8 -3.36 -19.16 16.32
C LEU A 8 -4.89 -19.34 16.43
N GLY A 9 -5.35 -19.76 17.61
CA GLY A 9 -6.74 -20.18 17.88
C GLY A 9 -7.81 -19.07 17.80
N ASN A 10 -7.40 -17.80 17.66
CA ASN A 10 -8.29 -16.63 17.59
C ASN A 10 -8.67 -16.30 16.13
N SER A 11 -8.81 -17.32 15.30
CA SER A 11 -9.32 -17.14 13.95
C SER A 11 -10.76 -16.60 14.05
N PRO A 12 -11.09 -15.44 13.44
CA PRO A 12 -12.46 -14.90 13.47
C PRO A 12 -13.49 -15.80 12.74
N PHE A 13 -13.06 -16.98 12.29
CA PHE A 13 -13.78 -17.86 11.37
C PHE A 13 -14.36 -19.13 12.01
N ASN A 14 -14.22 -19.34 13.32
CA ASN A 14 -14.66 -20.57 13.97
C ASN A 14 -16.19 -20.84 13.87
N ALA A 15 -16.99 -19.92 13.34
CA ALA A 15 -18.43 -20.11 13.10
C ALA A 15 -18.93 -19.83 11.66
N SER A 16 -18.14 -19.20 10.79
CA SER A 16 -18.66 -18.57 9.55
C SER A 16 -18.19 -19.24 8.24
N GLY A 17 -17.35 -20.27 8.30
CA GLY A 17 -16.82 -20.94 7.11
C GLY A 17 -15.83 -20.12 6.28
N SER A 18 -15.45 -18.94 6.79
CA SER A 18 -14.43 -18.10 6.17
C SER A 18 -13.03 -18.70 6.37
N LYS A 19 -12.15 -18.48 5.39
CA LYS A 19 -10.79 -19.04 5.33
C LYS A 19 -9.87 -17.98 4.74
N PHE A 20 -8.72 -17.76 5.38
CA PHE A 20 -7.67 -16.94 4.78
C PHE A 20 -7.18 -17.58 3.48
N ILE A 21 -7.16 -16.80 2.40
CA ILE A 21 -6.67 -17.19 1.08
C ILE A 21 -5.37 -16.48 0.72
N GLN A 22 -5.03 -15.41 1.44
CA GLN A 22 -3.78 -14.67 1.28
C GLN A 22 -3.31 -14.18 2.64
N VAL A 23 -2.00 -14.24 2.87
CA VAL A 23 -1.29 -13.56 3.96
C VAL A 23 -0.15 -12.77 3.34
N VAL A 24 0.04 -11.52 3.77
CA VAL A 24 1.14 -10.65 3.34
C VAL A 24 1.71 -9.92 4.54
N CYS A 25 3.01 -9.69 4.54
CA CYS A 25 3.70 -8.90 5.57
C CYS A 25 4.31 -7.64 4.95
N GLY A 26 4.46 -6.61 5.78
CA GLY A 26 5.25 -5.45 5.38
C GLY A 26 6.74 -5.78 5.35
N PRO A 27 7.54 -5.17 4.45
CA PRO A 27 8.94 -5.56 4.27
C PRO A 27 9.88 -5.11 5.40
N SER A 28 9.49 -4.15 6.23
CA SER A 28 10.37 -3.54 7.24
C SER A 28 9.68 -3.27 8.59
N ASP A 29 8.49 -3.80 8.79
CA ASP A 29 7.69 -3.61 10.00
C ASP A 29 7.08 -4.93 10.49
N ASN A 30 6.52 -4.91 11.69
CA ASN A 30 5.87 -6.06 12.31
C ASN A 30 4.39 -6.14 11.93
N ASN A 31 4.08 -5.89 10.65
CA ASN A 31 2.72 -5.81 10.16
C ASN A 31 2.37 -7.06 9.34
N VAL A 32 1.25 -7.72 9.69
CA VAL A 32 0.75 -8.91 8.99
C VAL A 32 -0.71 -8.70 8.63
N TRP A 33 -1.00 -8.81 7.33
CA TRP A 33 -2.34 -8.70 6.78
C TRP A 33 -2.78 -10.03 6.19
N ALA A 34 -4.09 -10.20 6.13
CA ALA A 34 -4.69 -11.34 5.47
C ALA A 34 -5.98 -10.97 4.75
N VAL A 35 -6.29 -11.75 3.71
CA VAL A 35 -7.55 -11.68 2.96
C VAL A 35 -8.24 -13.02 3.09
N ASP A 36 -9.53 -13.01 3.38
CA ASP A 36 -10.35 -14.22 3.40
C ASP A 36 -11.03 -14.52 2.06
N ASN A 37 -11.62 -15.70 1.94
CA ASN A 37 -12.35 -16.15 0.74
C ASN A 37 -13.65 -15.37 0.47
N LEU A 38 -14.09 -14.50 1.39
CA LEU A 38 -15.20 -13.57 1.19
C LEU A 38 -14.69 -12.16 0.79
N GLY A 39 -13.37 -12.00 0.69
CA GLY A 39 -12.67 -10.77 0.35
C GLY A 39 -12.49 -9.79 1.50
N LYS A 40 -12.84 -10.16 2.74
CA LYS A 40 -12.62 -9.31 3.91
C LYS A 40 -11.13 -9.21 4.20
N VAL A 41 -10.73 -8.03 4.64
CA VAL A 41 -9.35 -7.70 4.96
C VAL A 41 -9.16 -7.70 6.47
N PHE A 42 -8.05 -8.28 6.92
CA PHE A 42 -7.71 -8.38 8.33
C PHE A 42 -6.28 -7.93 8.55
N ILE A 43 -6.02 -7.35 9.71
CA ILE A 43 -4.68 -7.05 10.22
C ILE A 43 -4.47 -7.78 11.54
N ARG A 44 -3.29 -8.38 11.73
CA ARG A 44 -2.90 -9.00 12.99
C ARG A 44 -2.55 -7.90 14.00
N THR A 45 -3.06 -8.03 15.22
CA THR A 45 -2.86 -7.03 16.28
C THR A 45 -1.99 -7.57 17.41
N GLN A 46 -1.46 -6.65 18.21
CA GLN A 46 -0.64 -6.93 19.40
C GLN A 46 0.64 -7.71 19.08
N ILE A 47 1.22 -7.50 17.89
CA ILE A 47 2.54 -7.99 17.57
C ILE A 47 3.58 -7.13 18.29
N THR A 48 4.33 -7.73 19.20
CA THR A 48 5.44 -7.07 19.93
C THR A 48 6.69 -7.95 19.91
N ASN A 49 7.80 -7.45 20.46
CA ASN A 49 9.02 -8.26 20.58
C ASN A 49 8.82 -9.48 21.51
N GLU A 50 7.96 -9.35 22.52
CA GLU A 50 7.61 -10.39 23.47
C GLU A 50 6.51 -11.32 22.92
N CYS A 51 5.65 -10.81 22.04
CA CYS A 51 4.58 -11.55 21.36
C CYS A 51 4.69 -11.39 19.82
N PRO A 52 5.70 -12.01 19.17
CA PRO A 52 5.97 -11.79 17.74
C PRO A 52 4.90 -12.39 16.81
N VAL A 53 4.03 -13.26 17.33
CA VAL A 53 2.90 -13.84 16.58
C VAL A 53 1.60 -13.02 16.72
N GLY A 54 1.61 -12.01 17.58
CA GLY A 54 0.42 -11.24 17.96
C GLY A 54 -0.66 -12.06 18.65
N GLU A 55 -1.77 -11.43 18.99
CA GLU A 55 -2.84 -12.07 19.78
C GLU A 55 -4.17 -12.18 19.02
N ASP A 56 -4.56 -11.16 18.26
CA ASP A 56 -5.88 -11.13 17.61
C ASP A 56 -5.86 -10.62 16.16
N TRP A 57 -7.00 -10.68 15.48
CA TRP A 57 -7.23 -10.15 14.14
C TRP A 57 -8.27 -9.03 14.20
N LYS A 58 -7.97 -7.88 13.60
CA LYS A 58 -8.90 -6.76 13.41
C LYS A 58 -9.34 -6.71 11.96
N ILE A 59 -10.63 -6.52 11.70
CA ILE A 59 -11.16 -6.28 10.35
C ILE A 59 -10.78 -4.86 9.90
N VAL A 60 -10.26 -4.75 8.68
CA VAL A 60 -10.04 -3.48 7.99
C VAL A 60 -11.21 -3.22 7.04
N GLU A 61 -12.17 -2.45 7.52
CA GLU A 61 -13.45 -2.19 6.84
C GLU A 61 -13.30 -1.39 5.53
N GLY A 62 -14.38 -1.41 4.73
CA GLY A 62 -14.56 -0.52 3.59
C GLY A 62 -14.17 -1.09 2.21
N ALA A 63 -13.65 -2.31 2.14
CA ALA A 63 -13.37 -2.97 0.86
C ALA A 63 -13.49 -4.50 0.95
N LEU A 64 -14.00 -5.11 -0.13
CA LEU A 64 -13.90 -6.54 -0.39
C LEU A 64 -12.93 -6.75 -1.56
N VAL A 65 -11.87 -7.51 -1.33
CA VAL A 65 -10.69 -7.57 -2.19
C VAL A 65 -10.29 -9.02 -2.45
N LYS A 66 -9.63 -9.28 -3.57
CA LYS A 66 -9.07 -10.61 -3.88
C LYS A 66 -7.56 -10.68 -3.62
N GLN A 67 -6.90 -9.53 -3.54
CA GLN A 67 -5.45 -9.45 -3.36
C GLN A 67 -5.07 -8.17 -2.61
N ILE A 68 -4.08 -8.26 -1.74
CA ILE A 68 -3.35 -7.14 -1.13
C ILE A 68 -1.85 -7.26 -1.45
N VAL A 69 -1.18 -6.12 -1.65
CA VAL A 69 0.28 -6.03 -1.73
C VAL A 69 0.76 -4.84 -0.87
N ILE A 70 1.91 -4.98 -0.23
CA ILE A 70 2.41 -4.05 0.79
C ILE A 70 3.86 -3.66 0.48
N SER A 71 4.13 -2.35 0.46
CA SER A 71 5.47 -1.77 0.44
C SER A 71 5.81 -1.19 1.81
N ASN A 72 6.96 -0.53 1.96
CA ASN A 72 7.28 0.19 3.19
C ASN A 72 6.41 1.43 3.43
N HIS A 73 5.69 1.90 2.41
CA HIS A 73 4.99 3.19 2.42
C HIS A 73 3.50 3.07 2.13
N SER A 74 3.05 2.00 1.49
CA SER A 74 1.69 1.87 1.00
C SER A 74 1.16 0.45 1.12
N VAL A 75 -0.15 0.36 1.35
CA VAL A 75 -0.93 -0.86 1.17
C VAL A 75 -1.85 -0.66 -0.02
N TRP A 76 -1.76 -1.57 -0.97
CA TRP A 76 -2.57 -1.59 -2.18
C TRP A 76 -3.47 -2.81 -2.18
N ALA A 77 -4.66 -2.67 -2.73
CA ALA A 77 -5.62 -3.75 -2.83
C ALA A 77 -6.25 -3.84 -4.23
N LEU A 78 -6.53 -5.07 -4.64
CA LEU A 78 -7.21 -5.37 -5.89
C LEU A 78 -8.56 -6.01 -5.62
N LYS A 79 -9.62 -5.42 -6.16
CA LYS A 79 -10.97 -5.98 -6.10
C LYS A 79 -11.18 -7.09 -7.12
N GLN A 80 -12.25 -7.88 -6.93
CA GLN A 80 -12.65 -8.92 -7.89
C GLN A 80 -12.99 -8.35 -9.27
N ASP A 81 -13.53 -7.13 -9.33
CA ASP A 81 -13.84 -6.39 -10.57
C ASP A 81 -12.61 -5.74 -11.24
N GLY A 82 -11.42 -5.94 -10.66
CA GLY A 82 -10.15 -5.39 -11.13
C GLY A 82 -9.85 -3.95 -10.70
N SER A 83 -10.74 -3.30 -9.94
CA SER A 83 -10.47 -1.95 -9.40
C SER A 83 -9.28 -1.96 -8.43
N LEU A 84 -8.41 -0.97 -8.59
CA LEU A 84 -7.28 -0.70 -7.70
C LEU A 84 -7.69 0.23 -6.55
N LEU A 85 -7.29 -0.10 -5.34
CA LEU A 85 -7.45 0.72 -4.14
C LEU A 85 -6.09 0.96 -3.47
N ARG A 86 -5.91 2.12 -2.85
CA ARG A 86 -4.81 2.41 -1.92
C ARG A 86 -5.38 2.72 -0.54
N ARG A 87 -4.75 2.21 0.52
CA ARG A 87 -5.08 2.55 1.90
C ARG A 87 -4.38 3.85 2.31
N PHE A 88 -5.11 4.78 2.89
CA PHE A 88 -4.60 6.05 3.42
C PHE A 88 -4.66 6.07 4.96
N GLY A 89 -3.84 6.93 5.58
CA GLY A 89 -3.78 7.07 7.04
C GLY A 89 -2.86 6.08 7.76
N ILE A 90 -2.09 5.28 7.02
CA ILE A 90 -1.15 4.30 7.60
C ILE A 90 -0.02 5.04 8.31
N SER A 91 0.34 4.58 9.51
CA SER A 91 1.44 5.10 10.31
C SER A 91 2.13 3.98 11.09
N HIS A 92 3.30 4.27 11.68
CA HIS A 92 4.00 3.31 12.55
C HIS A 92 3.22 2.95 13.82
N SER A 93 2.30 3.81 14.27
CA SER A 93 1.42 3.55 15.42
C SER A 93 0.09 2.92 15.04
N ASP A 94 -0.34 3.07 13.78
CA ASP A 94 -1.56 2.46 13.25
C ASP A 94 -1.34 2.01 11.81
N PHE A 95 -1.00 0.74 11.68
CA PHE A 95 -0.85 0.11 10.37
C PHE A 95 -2.18 -0.07 9.64
N SER A 96 -3.32 -0.08 10.35
CA SER A 96 -4.63 -0.31 9.72
C SER A 96 -5.11 0.89 8.89
N GLY A 97 -4.63 2.10 9.22
CA GLY A 97 -4.99 3.35 8.56
C GLY A 97 -6.49 3.66 8.60
N ASP A 98 -6.89 4.67 7.84
CA ASP A 98 -8.21 5.29 7.97
C ASP A 98 -9.20 4.75 6.93
N TYR A 99 -8.88 4.86 5.64
CA TYR A 99 -9.83 4.54 4.56
C TYR A 99 -9.15 4.07 3.26
N TRP A 100 -9.94 3.43 2.41
CA TRP A 100 -9.55 3.03 1.05
C TRP A 100 -9.92 4.11 0.04
N LYS A 101 -8.98 4.52 -0.81
CA LYS A 101 -9.23 5.40 -1.97
C LYS A 101 -9.10 4.60 -3.25
N LYS A 102 -10.07 4.73 -4.16
CA LYS A 102 -9.99 4.14 -5.49
C LYS A 102 -8.97 4.91 -6.33
N ILE A 103 -8.06 4.18 -6.96
CA ILE A 103 -7.04 4.71 -7.86
C ILE A 103 -7.40 4.29 -9.29
N PRO A 104 -7.25 5.16 -10.31
CA PRO A 104 -7.52 4.81 -11.69
C PRO A 104 -6.75 3.56 -12.14
N GLY A 105 -7.43 2.71 -12.92
CA GLY A 105 -6.86 1.48 -13.46
C GLY A 105 -7.78 0.27 -13.29
N ASN A 106 -7.52 -0.76 -14.10
CA ASN A 106 -8.23 -2.04 -14.02
C ASN A 106 -7.23 -3.18 -14.27
N PHE A 107 -7.04 -4.04 -13.26
CA PHE A 107 -5.95 -5.01 -13.22
C PHE A 107 -6.40 -6.42 -12.83
N PHE A 108 -5.65 -7.41 -13.32
CA PHE A 108 -5.82 -8.81 -13.01
C PHE A 108 -5.05 -9.21 -11.74
N ALA A 109 -3.82 -8.73 -11.58
CA ALA A 109 -2.96 -9.02 -10.43
C ALA A 109 -1.99 -7.86 -10.15
N LEU A 110 -1.50 -7.77 -8.91
CA LEU A 110 -0.55 -6.76 -8.45
C LEU A 110 0.72 -7.39 -7.84
N ALA A 111 1.80 -6.63 -7.84
CA ALA A 111 3.01 -6.82 -7.02
C ALA A 111 3.58 -5.44 -6.68
N VAL A 112 4.27 -5.29 -5.56
CA VAL A 112 4.91 -4.01 -5.19
C VAL A 112 6.28 -4.28 -4.59
N THR A 113 7.25 -3.42 -4.89
CA THR A 113 8.58 -3.48 -4.26
C THR A 113 8.56 -2.77 -2.89
N PRO A 114 9.56 -3.00 -2.02
CA PRO A 114 9.68 -2.26 -0.77
C PRO A 114 9.75 -0.73 -0.95
N TYR A 115 10.23 -0.27 -2.11
CA TYR A 115 10.36 1.15 -2.48
C TYR A 115 9.11 1.74 -3.14
N ASP A 116 7.97 1.06 -3.03
CA ASP A 116 6.66 1.49 -3.53
C ASP A 116 6.56 1.57 -5.06
N GLU A 117 7.32 0.75 -5.78
CA GLU A 117 7.17 0.57 -7.22
C GLU A 117 6.09 -0.50 -7.47
N LEU A 118 4.93 -0.06 -7.97
CA LEU A 118 3.77 -0.92 -8.19
C LEU A 118 3.86 -1.53 -9.59
N TRP A 119 3.68 -2.85 -9.66
CA TRP A 119 3.61 -3.62 -10.89
C TRP A 119 2.26 -4.30 -10.98
N ALA A 120 1.69 -4.35 -12.18
CA ALA A 120 0.39 -4.94 -12.38
C ALA A 120 0.32 -5.73 -13.69
N ILE A 121 -0.49 -6.78 -13.67
CA ILE A 121 -0.98 -7.43 -14.90
C ILE A 121 -2.33 -6.79 -15.20
N ASP A 122 -2.51 -6.16 -16.36
CA ASP A 122 -3.80 -5.58 -16.75
C ASP A 122 -4.80 -6.65 -17.22
N GLN A 123 -6.04 -6.25 -17.52
CA GLN A 123 -7.08 -7.18 -18.01
C GLN A 123 -6.76 -7.84 -19.36
N HIS A 124 -5.78 -7.34 -20.10
CA HIS A 124 -5.28 -7.93 -21.34
C HIS A 124 -4.02 -8.79 -21.09
N PHE A 125 -3.72 -9.11 -19.83
CA PHE A 125 -2.56 -9.89 -19.39
C PHE A 125 -1.21 -9.26 -19.71
N ARG A 126 -1.17 -7.92 -19.84
CA ARG A 126 0.07 -7.18 -20.10
C ARG A 126 0.65 -6.66 -18.80
N LEU A 127 1.98 -6.70 -18.68
CA LEU A 127 2.68 -6.11 -17.55
C LEU A 127 2.66 -4.58 -17.65
N ARG A 128 2.39 -3.91 -16.53
CA ARG A 128 2.39 -2.46 -16.34
C ARG A 128 3.26 -2.12 -15.13
N GLY A 129 4.09 -1.09 -15.23
CA GLY A 129 4.80 -0.48 -14.11
C GLY A 129 4.14 0.84 -13.72
N HIS A 130 4.14 1.18 -12.43
CA HIS A 130 3.63 2.43 -11.89
C HIS A 130 4.56 2.89 -10.77
N ILE A 131 5.31 3.96 -11.04
CA ILE A 131 6.13 4.63 -10.03
C ILE A 131 5.17 5.45 -9.17
N THR A 132 5.03 5.08 -7.89
CA THR A 132 4.21 5.88 -6.97
C THR A 132 5.02 7.10 -6.52
N GLN A 133 4.36 8.26 -6.41
CA GLN A 133 5.03 9.52 -6.03
C GLN A 133 5.73 9.51 -4.66
N ALA A 134 5.50 8.49 -3.82
CA ALA A 134 6.19 8.37 -2.54
C ALA A 134 7.72 8.27 -2.71
N TYR A 135 8.19 7.91 -3.91
CA TYR A 135 9.61 7.87 -4.26
C TYR A 135 9.89 8.71 -5.53
N ARG A 136 10.28 9.98 -5.34
CA ARG A 136 11.09 10.71 -6.33
C ARG A 136 12.57 10.54 -5.93
N PRO A 137 13.36 9.70 -6.61
CA PRO A 137 14.80 9.71 -6.37
C PRO A 137 15.37 11.10 -6.77
N PRO A 138 16.43 11.61 -6.12
CA PRO A 138 17.02 12.94 -6.39
C PRO A 138 17.62 13.15 -7.80
N LEU A 139 17.40 12.25 -8.76
CA LEU A 139 18.19 12.16 -9.99
C LEU A 139 17.76 13.14 -11.10
N LEU A 140 16.76 13.98 -10.88
CA LEU A 140 16.30 14.97 -11.87
C LEU A 140 16.98 16.35 -11.76
N GLU A 141 17.96 16.53 -10.86
CA GLU A 141 18.79 17.75 -10.83
C GLU A 141 20.14 17.62 -11.57
N MET A 142 20.47 16.45 -12.15
CA MET A 142 21.78 16.24 -12.78
C MET A 142 21.86 16.58 -14.28
N PHE A 143 20.76 17.01 -14.90
CA PHE A 143 20.74 17.43 -16.30
C PHE A 143 20.01 18.76 -16.48
N HIS A 144 20.49 19.82 -15.82
CA HIS A 144 20.37 21.16 -16.39
C HIS A 144 21.79 21.69 -16.58
N ASN A 145 22.16 21.80 -17.86
CA ASN A 145 23.43 22.31 -18.32
C ASN A 145 23.65 23.73 -17.82
N ASP A 146 24.90 23.94 -17.41
CA ASP A 146 25.66 25.17 -17.53
C ASP A 146 25.29 25.94 -18.82
N GLU A 147 24.62 27.09 -18.68
CA GLU A 147 24.88 28.32 -19.43
C GLU A 147 23.91 29.46 -19.02
N SER A 148 24.50 30.64 -18.81
CA SER A 148 23.93 31.99 -18.61
C SER A 148 23.56 32.43 -17.18
N GLU A 149 24.56 32.97 -16.49
CA GLU A 149 24.39 34.20 -15.71
C GLU A 149 23.89 35.33 -16.64
N VAL A 150 22.88 36.11 -16.20
CA VAL A 150 22.84 37.59 -16.21
C VAL A 150 21.58 38.10 -15.47
N THR A 151 21.85 38.67 -14.29
CA THR A 151 21.26 39.84 -13.58
C THR A 151 19.75 39.96 -13.26
N SER A 152 19.47 39.90 -11.95
CA SER A 152 18.67 40.81 -11.09
C SER A 152 17.30 41.36 -11.53
N GLU A 153 16.25 41.10 -10.75
CA GLU A 153 15.55 42.08 -9.88
C GLU A 153 14.44 41.45 -9.00
N LYS A 154 14.03 42.21 -7.97
CA LYS A 154 13.25 41.83 -6.77
C LYS A 154 11.71 41.76 -6.94
N GLY A 155 11.09 40.96 -6.06
CA GLY A 155 9.69 41.10 -5.57
C GLY A 155 8.72 40.14 -6.27
N SER A 156 7.75 39.47 -5.66
CA SER A 156 7.12 39.53 -4.33
C SER A 156 6.68 38.10 -3.93
N HIS A 157 6.61 37.84 -2.63
CA HIS A 157 6.25 36.56 -2.05
C HIS A 157 4.72 36.44 -1.99
N ASP A 158 4.12 35.78 -2.98
CA ASP A 158 2.74 35.31 -2.92
C ASP A 158 2.79 33.80 -2.66
N ASP A 159 2.55 33.45 -1.39
CA ASP A 159 2.43 32.08 -0.89
C ASP A 159 1.06 31.52 -1.33
N GLU A 160 0.97 31.08 -2.59
CA GLU A 160 -0.12 30.21 -3.04
C GLU A 160 0.22 28.77 -2.65
N THR A 161 -0.30 28.36 -1.50
CA THR A 161 -0.32 26.96 -1.08
C THR A 161 -1.13 26.13 -2.09
N ILE A 162 -0.44 25.40 -2.97
CA ILE A 162 -1.06 24.47 -3.91
C ILE A 162 -1.79 23.38 -3.10
N ALA A 163 -3.11 23.28 -3.29
CA ALA A 163 -3.93 22.27 -2.64
C ALA A 163 -3.49 20.84 -3.05
N PRO A 164 -3.56 19.84 -2.14
CA PRO A 164 -3.02 18.49 -2.37
C PRO A 164 -3.80 17.64 -3.40
N ASP A 165 -4.78 18.22 -4.10
CA ASP A 165 -5.70 17.49 -4.98
C ASP A 165 -5.38 17.60 -6.47
N ASP A 166 -4.37 18.36 -6.88
CA ASP A 166 -4.02 18.60 -8.30
C ASP A 166 -2.90 17.68 -8.85
N VAL A 167 -2.76 16.47 -8.30
CA VAL A 167 -1.85 15.47 -8.86
C VAL A 167 -2.51 14.79 -10.07
N THR A 168 -2.16 15.26 -11.26
CA THR A 168 -2.47 14.60 -12.53
C THR A 168 -1.69 13.29 -12.63
N TRP A 169 -2.42 12.18 -12.78
CA TRP A 169 -1.85 10.84 -12.93
C TRP A 169 -1.34 10.67 -14.36
N GLU A 170 -0.05 10.96 -14.60
CA GLU A 170 0.57 10.60 -15.87
C GLU A 170 1.00 9.13 -15.83
N PHE A 171 0.37 8.33 -16.69
CA PHE A 171 0.80 6.97 -16.99
C PHE A 171 2.07 7.07 -17.85
N ILE A 172 3.19 6.53 -17.36
CA ILE A 172 4.39 6.30 -18.19
C ILE A 172 4.30 4.91 -18.81
#